data_AF-A0AAV4T1Z9-F1
#
_entry.id   AF-A0AAV4T1Z9-F1
#
_cell.length_a   1.000
_cell.length_b   1.000
_cell.length_c   1.000
_cell.angle_alpha   90.00
_cell.angle_beta   90.00
_cell.angle_gamma   90.00
#
_symmetry.space_group_name_H-M   'P 1'
#
loop_
_entity.id
_entity.type
_entity.pdbx_description
1 polymer ?
#
loop_
_entity_poly.entity_id
_entity_poly.type
_entity_poly.pdbx_seq_one_letter_code
_entity_poly.pdbx_strand_id
1 'polypeptide(L)'
;MHKILLKKLLGKKEKKANEEWITGNTWKLIEERKKIKHTLESIKSERQLQQNKEKYRKADRNVKRNVRKNKRDFYETLAAETQRAAEKGEIRTFFQAIKQISGNERKRELNVKEDNKVLS
;
A
#
# COMPACT_ATOMS: atom_id res chain seq x y z
N MET A 1 16.02 -23.91 -19.91
CA MET A 1 16.12 -24.51 -18.55
C MET A 1 16.55 -23.54 -17.45
N HIS A 2 17.42 -22.56 -17.70
CA HIS A 2 17.90 -21.59 -16.69
C HIS A 2 16.82 -20.68 -16.05
N LYS A 3 15.79 -20.24 -16.80
CA LYS A 3 14.70 -19.38 -16.26
C LYS A 3 13.76 -20.09 -15.27
N ILE A 4 13.65 -21.42 -15.36
CA ILE A 4 12.72 -22.21 -14.53
C ILE A 4 13.31 -22.42 -13.13
N LEU A 5 14.62 -22.69 -13.05
CA LEU A 5 15.34 -22.89 -11.78
C LEU A 5 15.42 -21.62 -10.94
N LEU A 6 15.67 -20.47 -11.56
CA LEU A 6 15.66 -19.15 -10.90
C LEU A 6 14.33 -18.83 -10.22
N LYS A 7 13.20 -19.25 -10.81
CA LYS A 7 11.86 -19.04 -10.25
C LYS A 7 11.59 -19.91 -9.02
N LYS A 8 12.26 -21.07 -8.91
CA LYS A 8 12.09 -22.08 -7.85
C LYS A 8 12.98 -21.79 -6.63
N LEU A 9 14.18 -21.23 -6.83
CA LEU A 9 15.10 -20.83 -5.76
C LEU A 9 14.70 -19.53 -5.05
N LEU A 10 14.02 -18.61 -5.75
CA LEU A 10 13.71 -17.27 -5.23
C LEU A 10 12.45 -17.20 -4.35
N GLY A 11 11.82 -18.33 -4.00
CA GLY A 11 10.68 -18.40 -3.07
C GLY A 11 9.77 -17.19 -3.16
N LYS A 12 9.02 -17.03 -4.27
CA LYS A 12 8.11 -15.89 -4.40
C LYS A 12 7.12 -15.99 -3.27
N LYS A 13 7.28 -15.14 -2.25
CA LYS A 13 6.23 -14.87 -1.26
C LYS A 13 4.97 -14.64 -2.07
N GLU A 14 3.98 -15.51 -1.91
CA GLU A 14 2.67 -15.31 -2.52
C GLU A 14 2.33 -13.85 -2.26
N LYS A 15 1.96 -13.14 -3.33
CA LYS A 15 1.50 -11.76 -3.17
C LYS A 15 0.36 -11.91 -2.17
N LYS A 16 0.58 -11.41 -0.94
CA LYS A 16 -0.48 -11.30 0.06
C LYS A 16 -1.69 -10.84 -0.70
N ALA A 17 -2.79 -11.60 -0.59
CA ALA A 17 -4.05 -11.37 -1.28
C ALA A 17 -4.16 -9.86 -1.53
N ASN A 18 -4.16 -9.47 -2.81
CA ASN A 18 -4.11 -8.06 -3.22
C ASN A 18 -4.91 -7.28 -2.20
N GLU A 19 -4.26 -6.35 -1.48
CA GLU A 19 -4.93 -5.54 -0.46
C GLU A 19 -6.31 -5.17 -1.01
N GLU A 20 -7.38 -5.64 -0.35
CA GLU A 20 -8.74 -5.71 -0.95
C GLU A 20 -9.20 -4.35 -1.50
N TRP A 21 -8.62 -3.29 -0.95
CA TRP A 21 -8.85 -1.90 -1.32
C TRP A 21 -8.09 -1.41 -2.57
N ILE A 22 -7.09 -2.12 -3.13
CA ILE A 22 -6.38 -1.68 -4.35
C ILE A 22 -7.13 -2.11 -5.61
N THR A 23 -7.59 -1.11 -6.37
CA THR A 23 -8.28 -1.34 -7.64
C THR A 23 -7.35 -1.74 -8.78
N GLY A 24 -7.90 -2.43 -9.80
CA GLY A 24 -7.16 -2.80 -11.02
C GLY A 24 -6.54 -1.61 -11.76
N ASN A 25 -7.20 -0.44 -11.73
CA ASN A 25 -6.65 0.79 -12.33
C ASN A 25 -5.39 1.27 -11.59
N THR A 26 -5.38 1.21 -10.26
CA THR A 26 -4.18 1.52 -9.46
C THR A 26 -3.03 0.55 -9.75
N TRP A 27 -3.33 -0.73 -9.97
CA TRP A 27 -2.32 -1.70 -10.41
C TRP A 27 -1.69 -1.34 -11.75
N LYS A 28 -2.49 -0.91 -12.74
CA LYS A 28 -1.96 -0.43 -14.04
C LYS A 28 -1.00 0.75 -13.85
N LEU A 29 -1.37 1.73 -13.03
CA LEU A 29 -0.49 2.88 -12.72
C LEU A 29 0.81 2.46 -12.04
N ILE A 30 0.77 1.45 -11.16
CA ILE A 30 1.97 0.89 -10.52
C ILE A 30 2.89 0.23 -11.56
N GLU A 31 2.31 -0.51 -12.51
CA GLU A 31 3.07 -1.13 -13.60
C GLU A 31 3.70 -0.09 -14.54
N GLU A 32 2.97 0.96 -14.90
CA GLU A 32 3.50 2.07 -15.70
C GLU A 32 4.68 2.75 -15.01
N ARG A 33 4.55 3.06 -13.71
CA ARG A 33 5.66 3.62 -12.91
C ARG A 33 6.87 2.68 -12.90
N LYS A 34 6.67 1.36 -12.79
CA LYS A 34 7.75 0.36 -12.83
C LYS A 34 8.45 0.33 -14.19
N LYS A 35 7.69 0.41 -15.30
CA LYS A 35 8.27 0.48 -16.66
C LYS A 35 9.17 1.70 -16.78
N ILE A 36 8.70 2.88 -16.36
CA ILE A 36 9.51 4.11 -16.39
C ILE A 36 10.78 3.99 -15.54
N LYS A 37 10.67 3.37 -14.35
CA LYS A 37 11.85 3.12 -13.49
C LYS A 37 12.88 2.24 -14.19
N HIS A 38 12.44 1.17 -14.85
CA HIS A 38 13.35 0.29 -15.57
C HIS A 38 14.02 1.00 -16.75
N THR A 39 13.29 1.86 -17.47
CA THR A 39 13.88 2.71 -18.51
C THR A 39 14.96 3.64 -17.92
N LEU A 40 14.70 4.25 -16.76
CA LEU A 40 15.68 5.11 -16.08
C LEU A 40 17.00 4.40 -15.75
N GLU A 41 16.95 3.12 -15.38
CA GLU A 41 18.12 2.30 -15.05
C GLU A 41 19.01 2.03 -16.29
N SER A 42 18.45 2.10 -17.50
CA SER A 42 19.16 1.80 -18.77
C SER A 42 19.64 3.03 -19.55
N ILE A 43 19.21 4.24 -19.20
CA ILE A 43 19.50 5.46 -19.99
C ILE A 43 20.90 5.99 -19.65
N LYS A 44 21.70 6.24 -20.70
CA LYS A 44 23.03 6.89 -20.60
C LYS A 44 23.02 8.39 -20.91
N SER A 45 22.09 8.85 -21.73
CA SER A 45 22.00 10.27 -22.14
C SER A 45 21.37 11.13 -21.02
N GLU A 46 22.03 12.23 -20.65
CA GLU A 46 21.60 13.12 -19.58
C GLU A 46 20.26 13.83 -19.87
N ARG A 47 20.05 14.26 -21.12
CA ARG A 47 18.78 14.87 -21.55
C ARG A 47 17.61 13.91 -21.42
N GLN A 48 17.78 12.67 -21.87
CA GLN A 48 16.76 11.63 -21.78
C GLN A 48 16.51 11.20 -20.33
N LEU A 49 17.56 11.18 -19.51
CA LEU A 49 17.47 10.88 -18.08
C LEU A 49 16.58 11.91 -17.39
N GLN A 50 16.81 13.20 -17.62
CA GLN A 50 16.02 14.26 -16.99
C GLN A 50 14.55 14.22 -17.39
N GLN A 51 14.25 13.98 -18.67
CA GLN A 51 12.88 13.82 -19.14
C GLN A 51 12.17 12.62 -18.49
N ASN A 52 12.84 11.47 -18.39
CA ASN A 52 12.27 10.28 -17.77
C ASN A 52 12.14 10.41 -16.25
N LYS A 53 13.03 11.17 -15.59
CA LYS A 53 12.90 11.51 -14.16
C LYS A 53 11.62 12.29 -13.90
N GLU A 54 11.29 13.25 -14.77
CA GLU A 54 10.04 14.01 -14.65
C GLU A 54 8.81 13.13 -14.90
N LYS A 55 8.85 12.25 -15.91
CA LYS A 55 7.79 11.26 -16.14
C LYS A 55 7.59 10.35 -14.93
N TYR A 56 8.67 9.87 -14.32
CA TYR A 56 8.62 9.05 -13.12
C TYR A 56 7.98 9.80 -11.94
N ARG A 57 8.38 11.06 -11.70
CA ARG A 57 7.80 11.91 -10.65
C ARG A 57 6.30 12.11 -10.83
N LYS A 58 5.82 12.30 -12.06
CA LYS A 58 4.38 12.40 -12.38
C LYS A 58 3.67 11.07 -12.11
N ALA A 59 4.21 9.96 -12.60
CA ALA A 59 3.65 8.62 -12.36
C ALA A 59 3.60 8.27 -10.86
N ASP A 60 4.65 8.57 -10.11
CA ASP A 60 4.72 8.33 -8.66
C ASP A 60 3.68 9.15 -7.88
N ARG A 61 3.51 10.43 -8.24
CA ARG A 61 2.44 11.27 -7.67
C ARG A 61 1.05 10.69 -7.95
N ASN A 62 0.81 10.22 -9.17
CA ASN A 62 -0.47 9.63 -9.57
C ASN A 62 -0.77 8.33 -8.83
N VAL A 63 0.22 7.44 -8.69
CA VAL A 63 0.10 6.21 -7.90
C VAL A 63 -0.25 6.54 -6.46
N LYS A 64 0.53 7.42 -5.81
CA LYS A 64 0.29 7.82 -4.41
C LYS A 64 -1.10 8.44 -4.20
N ARG A 65 -1.55 9.27 -5.14
CA ARG A 65 -2.90 9.87 -5.09
C ARG A 65 -3.99 8.81 -5.19
N ASN A 66 -3.90 7.89 -6.16
CA ASN A 66 -4.90 6.85 -6.36
C ASN A 66 -4.94 5.83 -5.23
N VAL A 67 -3.78 5.41 -4.73
CA VAL A 67 -3.68 4.52 -3.54
C VAL A 67 -4.39 5.13 -2.34
N ARG A 68 -4.16 6.42 -2.05
CA ARG A 68 -4.84 7.10 -0.93
C ARG A 68 -6.34 7.22 -1.15
N LYS A 69 -6.78 7.52 -2.39
CA LYS A 69 -8.20 7.60 -2.75
C LYS A 69 -8.86 6.23 -2.56
N ASN A 70 -8.34 5.19 -3.19
CA ASN A 70 -8.86 3.83 -3.08
C ASN A 70 -8.97 3.35 -1.62
N LYS A 71 -7.95 3.64 -0.81
CA LYS A 71 -8.01 3.32 0.62
C LYS A 71 -9.17 4.05 1.32
N ARG A 72 -9.35 5.36 1.08
CA ARG A 72 -10.48 6.11 1.65
C ARG A 72 -11.82 5.56 1.19
N ASP A 73 -12.00 5.38 -0.12
CA ASP A 73 -13.24 4.87 -0.72
C ASP A 73 -13.63 3.51 -0.11
N PHE A 74 -12.63 2.64 0.13
CA PHE A 74 -12.84 1.35 0.79
C PHE A 74 -13.35 1.50 2.23
N TYR A 75 -12.68 2.32 3.05
CA TYR A 75 -13.12 2.53 4.44
C TYR A 75 -14.45 3.28 4.55
N GLU A 76 -14.74 4.20 3.64
CA GLU A 76 -16.06 4.88 3.56
C GLU A 76 -17.16 3.87 3.25
N THR A 77 -16.93 2.93 2.32
CA THR A 77 -17.88 1.85 2.01
C THR A 77 -18.11 0.96 3.22
N LEU A 78 -17.03 0.55 3.89
CA LEU A 78 -17.10 -0.29 5.09
C LEU A 78 -17.83 0.42 6.25
N ALA A 79 -17.63 1.72 6.42
CA ALA A 79 -18.34 2.52 7.41
C ALA A 79 -19.85 2.62 7.09
N ALA A 80 -20.20 2.82 5.83
CA ALA A 80 -21.60 2.85 5.39
C ALA A 80 -22.29 1.50 5.60
N GLU A 81 -21.61 0.38 5.33
CA GLU A 81 -22.11 -0.96 5.63
C GLU A 81 -22.30 -1.18 7.13
N THR A 82 -21.35 -0.70 7.94
CA THR A 82 -21.44 -0.75 9.41
C THR A 82 -22.66 0.00 9.93
N GLN A 83 -22.93 1.20 9.42
CA GLN A 83 -24.09 1.98 9.80
C GLN A 83 -25.41 1.25 9.47
N ARG A 84 -25.52 0.71 8.25
CA ARG A 84 -26.72 -0.05 7.85
C ARG A 84 -26.94 -1.30 8.70
N ALA A 85 -25.86 -2.00 9.08
CA ALA A 85 -25.95 -3.16 9.96
C ALA A 85 -26.48 -2.77 11.35
N ALA A 86 -26.03 -1.62 11.89
CA ALA A 86 -26.53 -1.09 13.15
C ALA A 86 -28.02 -0.73 13.06
N GLU A 87 -28.44 -0.05 11.99
CA GLU A 87 -29.85 0.32 11.75
C GLU A 87 -30.77 -0.90 11.65
N LYS A 88 -30.28 -2.01 11.09
CA LYS A 88 -31.04 -3.27 10.97
C LYS A 88 -30.98 -4.16 12.21
N GLY A 89 -30.17 -3.82 13.21
CA GLY A 89 -29.93 -4.69 14.37
C GLY A 89 -29.09 -5.94 14.06
N GLU A 90 -28.33 -5.95 12.96
CA GLU A 90 -27.43 -7.06 12.61
C GLU A 90 -26.11 -6.99 13.40
N ILE A 91 -26.16 -7.41 14.66
CA ILE A 91 -25.05 -7.27 15.60
C ILE A 91 -23.76 -7.94 15.10
N ARG A 92 -23.87 -9.12 14.48
CA ARG A 92 -22.70 -9.88 14.01
C ARG A 92 -21.95 -9.17 12.89
N THR A 93 -22.66 -8.65 11.89
CA THR A 93 -22.07 -7.95 10.74
C THR A 93 -21.49 -6.61 11.18
N PHE A 94 -22.19 -5.90 12.07
CA PHE A 94 -21.68 -4.69 12.73
C PHE A 94 -20.33 -4.93 13.41
N PHE A 95 -20.21 -5.92 14.31
CA PHE A 95 -18.95 -6.18 15.01
C PHE A 95 -17.81 -6.62 14.09
N GLN A 96 -18.12 -7.37 13.02
CA GLN A 96 -17.13 -7.75 12.02
C GLN A 96 -16.58 -6.53 11.27
N ALA A 97 -17.46 -5.63 10.84
CA ALA A 97 -17.08 -4.43 10.12
C ALA A 97 -16.31 -3.44 11.01
N ILE A 98 -16.76 -3.23 12.26
CA ILE A 98 -16.04 -2.43 13.27
C ILE A 98 -14.62 -2.97 13.48
N LYS A 99 -14.44 -4.29 13.60
CA LYS A 99 -13.13 -4.93 13.77
C LYS A 99 -12.21 -4.69 12.55
N GLN A 100 -12.77 -4.64 11.35
CA GLN A 100 -12.02 -4.32 10.13
C GLN A 100 -11.63 -2.84 10.07
N ILE A 101 -12.51 -1.93 10.51
CA ILE A 101 -12.26 -0.48 10.56
C ILE A 101 -11.19 -0.14 11.61
N SER A 102 -11.34 -0.66 12.83
CA SER A 102 -10.45 -0.36 13.96
C SER A 102 -9.02 -0.88 13.71
N GLY A 103 -8.88 -1.90 12.87
CA GLY A 103 -7.63 -2.59 12.64
C GLY A 103 -7.10 -3.27 13.91
N ASN A 104 -6.07 -4.10 13.77
CA ASN A 104 -5.30 -4.52 14.93
C ASN A 104 -4.50 -3.30 15.42
N GLU A 105 -5.00 -2.61 16.45
CA GLU A 105 -4.15 -1.78 17.29
C GLU A 105 -3.03 -2.66 17.83
N ARG A 106 -1.84 -2.55 17.22
CA ARG A 106 -0.63 -3.05 17.88
C ARG A 106 -0.49 -2.21 19.14
N LYS A 107 -0.75 -2.81 20.30
CA LYS A 107 -0.34 -2.25 21.60
C LYS A 107 1.10 -1.78 21.43
N ARG A 108 1.31 -0.46 21.42
CA ARG A 108 2.66 0.09 21.48
C ARG A 108 3.11 -0.14 22.91
N GLU A 109 3.99 -1.11 23.12
CA GLU A 109 4.75 -1.19 24.37
C GLU A 109 5.58 0.10 24.45
N LEU A 110 5.11 1.04 25.27
CA LEU A 110 5.83 2.27 25.57
C LEU A 110 7.03 1.89 26.45
N ASN A 111 8.13 1.52 25.82
CA ASN A 111 9.41 1.41 26.52
C ASN A 111 9.88 2.84 26.82
N VAL A 112 9.47 3.39 27.97
CA VAL A 112 10.02 4.62 28.53
C VAL A 112 11.46 4.33 28.92
N LYS A 113 12.42 4.88 28.18
CA LYS A 113 13.80 4.97 28.65
C LYS A 113 13.85 6.14 29.63
N GLU A 114 14.10 5.86 30.90
CA GLU A 114 14.56 6.87 31.84
C GLU A 114 15.98 7.27 31.42
N ASP A 115 16.11 8.43 30.78
CA ASP A 115 17.40 9.08 30.62
C ASP A 115 17.82 9.60 32.00
N ASN A 116 18.58 8.79 32.74
CA ASN A 116 19.25 9.25 33.95
C ASN A 116 20.23 10.35 33.58
N LYS A 117 19.77 11.58 33.80
CA LYS A 117 20.48 12.83 33.63
C LYS A 117 21.65 12.85 34.60
N VAL A 118 22.87 12.85 34.06
CA VAL A 118 24.09 13.18 34.81
C VAL A 118 23.91 14.60 35.36
N LEU A 119 23.91 14.75 36.69
CA LEU A 119 24.03 16.03 37.36
C LEU A 119 25.04 15.90 38.51
N SER A 120 26.14 16.65 38.31
CA SER A 120 27.29 16.99 39.17
C SER A 120 28.05 15.86 39.85
#